data_AF-A0A6N2YDD5-F1
#
_entry.id   AF-A0A6N2YDD5-F1
#
_cell.length_a   1.000
_cell.length_b   1.000
_cell.length_c   1.000
_cell.angle_alpha   90.00
_cell.angle_beta   90.00
_cell.angle_gamma   90.00
#
_symmetry.space_group_name_H-M   'P 1'
#
loop_
_entity.id
_entity.type
_entity.pdbx_description
1 polymer ?
#
loop_
_entity_poly.entity_id
_entity_poly.type
_entity_poly.pdbx_seq_one_letter_code
_entity_poly.pdbx_strand_id
1 'polypeptide(L)'
;MPYKPQMPPKMNAIYLLGEENKCALVKLKDGRTIQCRADCYCYVGDDEDEDVDVLALHVFYKGFDTGEILVEDDIESVEAL
;
A
#
# COMPACT_ATOMS: atom_id res chain seq x y z
N MET A 1 6.46 -15.94 17.15
CA MET A 1 6.04 -15.63 15.77
C MET A 1 6.03 -14.12 15.64
N PRO A 2 6.64 -13.53 14.60
CA PRO A 2 6.52 -12.08 14.39
C PRO A 2 5.04 -11.74 14.17
N TYR A 3 4.61 -10.61 14.74
CA TYR A 3 3.27 -10.08 14.53
C TYR A 3 3.05 -9.82 13.03
N LYS A 4 1.95 -10.33 12.48
CA LYS A 4 1.49 -9.97 11.14
C LYS A 4 0.29 -9.05 11.29
N PRO A 5 0.37 -7.77 10.88
CA PRO A 5 -0.80 -6.91 10.85
C PRO A 5 -1.89 -7.54 9.98
N GLN A 6 -3.14 -7.46 10.43
CA GLN A 6 -4.27 -7.85 9.60
C GLN A 6 -4.48 -6.77 8.53
N MET A 7 -3.77 -6.92 7.43
CA MET A 7 -3.86 -6.02 6.28
C MET A 7 -4.99 -6.45 5.35
N PRO A 8 -5.73 -5.51 4.74
CA PRO A 8 -6.63 -5.80 3.64
C PRO A 8 -5.92 -6.51 2.47
N PRO A 9 -6.64 -7.31 1.67
CA PRO A 9 -6.01 -8.22 0.71
C PRO A 9 -5.08 -7.57 -0.31
N LYS A 10 -5.44 -6.41 -0.89
CA LYS A 10 -4.61 -5.79 -1.93
C LYS A 10 -3.38 -5.12 -1.32
N MET A 11 -3.54 -4.42 -0.20
CA MET A 11 -2.42 -3.88 0.59
C MET A 11 -1.46 -4.99 1.05
N ASN A 12 -1.99 -6.10 1.54
CA ASN A 12 -1.18 -7.25 1.97
C ASN A 12 -0.36 -7.83 0.80
N ALA A 13 -0.91 -7.85 -0.41
CA ALA A 13 -0.18 -8.30 -1.59
C ALA A 13 1.04 -7.41 -1.88
N ILE A 14 0.88 -6.08 -1.81
CA ILE A 14 1.97 -5.12 -1.98
C ILE A 14 3.01 -5.27 -0.85
N TYR A 15 2.54 -5.40 0.39
CA TYR A 15 3.39 -5.57 1.58
C TYR A 15 4.27 -6.81 1.49
N LEU A 16 3.68 -7.97 1.15
CA LEU A 16 4.43 -9.23 1.01
C LEU A 16 5.47 -9.17 -0.12
N LEU A 17 5.16 -8.51 -1.23
CA LEU A 17 6.15 -8.28 -2.30
C LEU A 17 7.30 -7.39 -1.80
N GLY A 18 7.00 -6.37 -1.00
CA GLY A 18 8.01 -5.49 -0.40
C GLY A 18 8.96 -6.20 0.58
N GLU A 19 8.43 -7.10 1.41
CA GLU A 19 9.24 -7.96 2.31
C GLU A 19 10.23 -8.84 1.52
N GLU A 20 9.87 -9.23 0.30
CA GLU A 20 10.75 -9.96 -0.63
C GLU A 20 11.66 -9.04 -1.47
N ASN A 21 11.70 -7.73 -1.18
CA ASN A 21 12.39 -6.70 -1.97
C ASN A 21 11.94 -6.63 -3.45
N LYS A 22 10.72 -7.05 -3.76
CA LYS A 22 10.12 -7.00 -5.09
C LYS A 22 9.24 -5.77 -5.26
N CYS A 23 9.06 -5.36 -6.51
CA CYS A 23 8.10 -4.32 -6.87
C CYS A 23 6.76 -4.95 -7.25
N ALA A 24 5.68 -4.22 -6.98
CA ALA A 24 4.34 -4.49 -7.47
C ALA A 24 3.98 -3.52 -8.59
N LEU A 25 3.22 -3.98 -9.57
CA LEU A 25 2.47 -3.14 -10.50
C LEU A 25 1.07 -2.95 -9.91
N VAL A 26 0.75 -1.72 -9.53
CA VAL A 26 -0.51 -1.38 -8.85
C VAL A 26 -1.33 -0.50 -9.76
N LYS A 27 -2.58 -0.92 -10.02
CA LYS A 27 -3.57 -0.12 -10.72
C LYS A 27 -4.45 0.58 -9.69
N LEU A 28 -4.54 1.90 -9.76
CA LEU A 28 -5.33 2.73 -8.86
C LEU A 28 -6.71 3.02 -9.46
N LYS A 29 -7.72 3.24 -8.61
CA LYS A 29 -9.10 3.54 -9.03
C LYS A 29 -9.22 4.85 -9.81
N ASP A 30 -8.27 5.78 -9.63
CA ASP A 30 -8.18 7.03 -10.39
C ASP A 30 -7.66 6.83 -11.84
N GLY A 31 -7.34 5.58 -12.22
CA GLY A 31 -6.86 5.20 -13.53
C GLY A 31 -5.34 5.22 -13.68
N ARG A 32 -4.58 5.67 -12.67
CA ARG A 32 -3.11 5.60 -12.68
C ARG A 32 -2.65 4.14 -12.53
N THR A 33 -1.48 3.86 -13.10
CA THR A 33 -0.75 2.60 -12.86
C THR A 33 0.64 2.96 -12.39
N ILE A 34 1.03 2.45 -11.22
CA ILE A 34 2.31 2.73 -10.58
C ILE A 34 3.10 1.44 -10.43
N GLN A 35 4.43 1.55 -10.47
CA GLN A 35 5.32 0.48 -10.04
C GLN A 35 5.89 0.88 -8.69
N CYS A 36 5.67 0.09 -7.64
CA CYS A 36 6.04 0.49 -6.30
C CYS A 36 6.49 -0.66 -5.40
N ARG A 37 7.16 -0.34 -4.29
CA ARG A 37 7.53 -1.29 -3.23
C ARG A 37 6.99 -0.78 -1.90
N ALA A 38 6.45 -1.67 -1.07
CA ALA A 38 6.07 -1.32 0.29
C ALA A 38 7.29 -0.87 1.11
N ASP A 39 7.10 0.18 1.91
CA ASP A 39 8.09 0.67 2.87
C ASP A 39 7.64 0.36 4.30
N CYS A 40 6.51 0.94 4.70
CA CYS A 40 5.91 0.74 6.00
C CYS A 40 4.37 0.84 5.93
N TYR A 41 3.71 0.38 6.98
CA TYR A 41 2.27 0.62 7.18
C TYR A 41 2.08 1.67 8.27
N CYS A 42 1.03 2.47 8.13
CA CYS A 42 0.63 3.49 9.08
C CYS A 42 -0.89 3.50 9.22
N TYR A 43 -1.39 4.27 10.18
CA TYR A 43 -2.80 4.60 10.28
C TYR A 43 -2.98 6.07 9.92
N VAL A 44 -3.97 6.35 9.07
CA VAL A 44 -4.38 7.71 8.71
C VAL A 44 -5.77 7.94 9.27
N GLY A 45 -5.98 9.08 9.92
CA GLY A 45 -7.30 9.47 10.40
C GLY A 45 -8.20 9.86 9.24
N ASP A 46 -9.48 9.56 9.37
CA ASP A 46 -10.51 10.09 8.48
C ASP A 46 -10.96 11.46 9.01
N ASP A 47 -10.96 12.49 8.15
CA ASP A 47 -11.44 13.83 8.51
C ASP A 47 -12.97 13.82 8.74
N GLU A 48 -13.70 12.81 8.24
CA GLU A 48 -15.14 12.67 8.48
C GLU A 48 -15.49 11.95 9.78
N ASP A 49 -14.57 11.14 10.33
CA ASP A 49 -14.78 10.34 11.54
C ASP A 49 -13.46 10.20 12.31
N GLU A 50 -13.21 11.14 13.24
CA GLU A 50 -11.97 11.22 14.05
C GLU A 50 -11.70 9.95 14.90
N ASP A 51 -12.68 9.05 15.00
CA ASP A 51 -12.61 7.80 15.75
C ASP A 51 -12.20 6.58 14.88
N VAL A 52 -12.03 6.73 13.56
CA VAL A 52 -11.71 5.63 12.64
C VAL A 52 -10.32 5.80 12.03
N ASP A 53 -9.34 5.13 12.64
CA ASP A 53 -8.01 4.95 12.06
C ASP A 53 -8.09 3.99 10.86
N VAL A 54 -7.80 4.48 9.65
CA VAL A 54 -7.73 3.66 8.44
C VAL A 54 -6.29 3.18 8.23
N LEU A 55 -6.12 1.87 8.06
CA LEU A 55 -4.80 1.31 7.74
C LEU A 55 -4.37 1.76 6.33
N ALA A 56 -3.17 2.31 6.23
CA ALA A 56 -2.57 2.77 4.99
C ALA A 56 -1.15 2.20 4.80
N LEU A 57 -0.69 2.20 3.55
CA LEU A 57 0.63 1.74 3.16
C LEU A 57 1.40 2.90 2.57
N HIS A 58 2.58 3.18 3.11
CA HIS A 58 3.55 4.02 2.40
C HIS A 58 4.28 3.15 1.38
N VAL A 59 4.27 3.59 0.12
CA VAL A 59 4.96 2.91 -0.99
C VAL A 59 5.96 3.84 -1.66
N PHE A 60 7.13 3.31 -2.00
CA PHE A 60 8.10 4.02 -2.86
C PHE A 60 7.86 3.67 -4.31
N TYR A 61 7.89 4.67 -5.19
CA TYR A 61 7.87 4.42 -6.63
C TYR A 61 9.19 3.78 -7.08
N LYS A 62 9.11 2.82 -7.98
CA LYS A 62 10.30 2.14 -8.51
C LYS A 62 11.23 3.14 -9.19
N GLY A 63 12.46 3.24 -8.70
CA GLY A 63 13.50 4.12 -9.24
C GLY A 63 13.48 5.55 -8.71
N PHE A 64 12.63 5.85 -7.72
CA PHE A 64 12.56 7.14 -7.06
C PHE A 64 12.62 6.96 -5.53
N ASP A 65 13.16 7.96 -4.82
CA ASP A 65 13.13 8.03 -3.35
C ASP A 65 11.84 8.69 -2.82
N THR A 66 10.85 8.87 -3.71
CA THR A 66 9.55 9.44 -3.40
C THR A 66 8.47 8.37 -3.46
N GLY A 67 7.38 8.64 -2.74
CA GLY A 67 6.30 7.70 -2.57
C GLY A 67 4.96 8.38 -2.44
N GLU A 68 3.93 7.56 -2.28
CA GLU A 68 2.60 8.00 -1.86
C GLU A 68 2.07 7.07 -0.78
N ILE A 69 1.05 7.55 -0.07
CA ILE A 69 0.29 6.74 0.88
C ILE A 69 -0.92 6.20 0.14
N LEU A 70 -1.15 4.90 0.23
CA LEU A 70 -2.30 4.22 -0.38
C LEU A 70 -3.13 3.55 0.71
N VAL A 71 -4.44 3.72 0.64
CA VAL A 71 -5.39 2.86 1.37
C VAL A 71 -5.92 1.77 0.44
N GLU A 72 -6.51 0.71 1.00
CA GLU A 72 -7.09 -0.39 0.22
C GLU A 72 -8.09 0.12 -0.82
N ASP A 73 -8.82 1.18 -0.49
CA ASP A 73 -9.82 1.77 -1.36
C ASP A 73 -9.25 2.52 -2.56
N ASP A 74 -7.98 2.92 -2.56
CA ASP A 74 -7.35 3.52 -3.74
C ASP A 74 -6.98 2.45 -4.77
N ILE A 75 -6.81 1.21 -4.32
CA ILE A 75 -6.23 0.13 -5.13
C ILE A 75 -7.33 -0.61 -5.89
N GLU A 76 -7.23 -0.61 -7.22
CA GLU A 76 -8.08 -1.41 -8.09
C GLU A 76 -7.58 -2.86 -8.13
N SER A 77 -6.31 -3.06 -8.51
CA SER A 77 -5.65 -4.37 -8.63
C SER A 77 -4.13 -4.30 -8.39
N VAL A 78 -3.53 -5.45 -8.05
CA VAL A 78 -2.09 -5.60 -7.76
C VAL A 78 -1.53 -6.81 -8.50
N GLU A 79 -0.40 -6.64 -9.16
CA GLU A 79 0.34 -7.69 -9.86
C GLU A 79 1.82 -7.66 -9.46
N ALA A 80 2.48 -8.82 -9.43
CA ALA A 80 3.92 -8.89 -9.20
C ALA A 80 4.68 -8.53 -10.49
N LEU A 81 5.75 -7.72 -10.35
CA LEU A 81 6.68 -7.40 -11.45
C LEU A 81 7.86 -8.38 -11.53
#